data_AF-A0A2N3I8J8-F1
#
_entry.id   AF-A0A2N3I8J8-F1
#
_cell.length_a   1.000
_cell.length_b   1.000
_cell.length_c   1.000
_cell.angle_alpha   90.00
_cell.angle_beta   90.00
_cell.angle_gamma   90.00
#
_symmetry.space_group_name_H-M   'P 1'
#
loop_
_entity.id
_entity.type
_entity.pdbx_description
1 polymer ?
#
loop_
_entity_poly.entity_id
_entity_poly.type
_entity_poly.pdbx_seq_one_letter_code
_entity_poly.pdbx_strand_id
1 'polypeptide(L)'
;MRNIYYMIWSDAIISFKKHQPDRTNWKFTLFVYITWIHALNWWIIFIWLKYFDVLNIPLITIDVFISDMINKFVAFTIMFALPFGVLNYFLVFYNNRYEKIIQKYRDVKLRYAPIYSFTIAILAFVTAILYGILT
;
A
#
# COMPACT_ATOMS: atom_id res chain seq x y z
N MET A 1 19.39 -4.11 -12.95
CA MET A 1 18.91 -3.07 -12.03
C MET A 1 18.00 -3.69 -10.97
N ARG A 2 18.16 -3.31 -9.70
CA ARG A 2 17.30 -3.80 -8.61
C ARG A 2 16.01 -2.97 -8.59
N ASN A 3 14.85 -3.62 -8.60
CA ASN A 3 13.55 -2.96 -8.61
C ASN A 3 13.04 -2.87 -7.17
N ILE A 4 12.93 -1.67 -6.61
CA ILE A 4 12.56 -1.42 -5.21
C ILE A 4 11.20 -2.02 -4.87
N TYR A 5 10.23 -1.94 -5.79
CA TYR A 5 8.90 -2.54 -5.60
C TYR A 5 9.00 -4.04 -5.31
N TYR A 6 9.77 -4.78 -6.12
CA TYR A 6 9.95 -6.22 -5.90
C TYR A 6 10.86 -6.54 -4.71
N MET A 7 11.74 -5.63 -4.30
CA MET A 7 12.55 -5.79 -3.09
C MET A 7 11.68 -5.69 -1.83
N ILE A 8 10.73 -4.76 -1.78
CA ILE A 8 9.74 -4.65 -0.70
C ILE A 8 8.94 -5.96 -0.59
N TRP A 9 8.42 -6.47 -1.71
CA TRP A 9 7.68 -7.72 -1.72
C TRP A 9 8.51 -8.93 -1.29
N SER A 10 9.74 -9.07 -1.82
CA SER A 10 10.64 -10.16 -1.46
C SER A 10 10.95 -10.14 0.05
N ASP A 11 11.36 -8.98 0.57
CA ASP A 11 11.68 -8.80 1.99
C ASP A 11 10.48 -9.11 2.89
N ALA A 12 9.29 -8.62 2.54
CA ALA A 12 8.06 -8.89 3.30
C ALA A 12 7.73 -10.37 3.35
N ILE A 13 7.80 -11.08 2.21
CA ILE A 13 7.46 -12.50 2.14
C ILE A 13 8.48 -13.35 2.91
N ILE A 14 9.77 -13.10 2.72
CA ILE A 14 10.84 -13.82 3.42
C ILE A 14 10.74 -13.57 4.92
N SER A 15 10.58 -12.31 5.33
CA SER A 15 10.45 -11.94 6.74
C SER A 15 9.22 -12.57 7.39
N PHE A 16 8.07 -12.58 6.71
CA PHE A 16 6.86 -13.21 7.23
C PHE A 16 7.05 -14.71 7.42
N LYS A 17 7.54 -15.42 6.39
CA LYS A 17 7.78 -16.86 6.45
C LYS A 17 8.81 -17.25 7.52
N LYS A 18 9.78 -16.37 7.79
CA LYS A 18 10.78 -16.59 8.85
C LYS A 18 10.19 -16.52 10.26
N HIS A 19 9.27 -15.60 10.52
CA HIS A 19 8.72 -15.37 11.86
C HIS A 19 7.39 -16.09 12.12
N GLN A 20 6.64 -16.44 11.06
CA GLN A 20 5.35 -17.13 11.12
C GLN A 20 5.29 -18.26 10.08
N PRO A 21 6.14 -19.30 10.20
CA PRO A 21 6.25 -20.36 9.19
C PRO A 21 4.96 -21.16 9.01
N ASP A 22 4.21 -21.40 10.09
CA ASP A 22 3.04 -22.28 10.09
C ASP A 22 1.75 -21.59 9.59
N ARG A 23 1.81 -20.28 9.32
CA ARG A 23 0.62 -19.50 9.01
C ARG A 23 0.26 -19.60 7.53
N THR A 24 -0.82 -20.30 7.23
CA THR A 24 -1.26 -20.60 5.86
C THR A 24 -1.80 -19.38 5.09
N ASN A 25 -2.35 -18.38 5.78
CA ASN A 25 -2.96 -17.19 5.17
C ASN A 25 -1.95 -16.03 4.92
N TRP A 26 -0.65 -16.32 4.88
CA TRP A 26 0.40 -15.32 4.69
C TRP A 26 0.24 -14.51 3.38
N LYS A 27 -0.20 -15.16 2.29
CA LYS A 27 -0.39 -14.51 0.98
C LYS A 27 -1.41 -13.37 1.09
N PHE A 28 -2.58 -13.67 1.63
CA PHE A 28 -3.65 -12.70 1.83
C PHE A 28 -3.22 -11.60 2.81
N THR A 29 -2.58 -11.97 3.91
CA THR A 29 -2.14 -11.02 4.93
C THR A 29 -1.16 -9.99 4.36
N LEU A 30 -0.13 -10.44 3.64
CA LEU A 30 0.84 -9.54 2.99
C LEU A 30 0.23 -8.77 1.83
N PHE A 31 -0.67 -9.41 1.07
CA PHE A 31 -1.41 -8.74 0.00
C PHE A 31 -2.18 -7.54 0.52
N VAL A 32 -2.99 -7.73 1.55
CA VAL A 32 -3.77 -6.65 2.16
C VAL A 32 -2.83 -5.59 2.73
N TYR A 33 -1.86 -5.98 3.56
CA TYR A 33 -0.95 -5.05 4.22
C TYR A 33 -0.22 -4.12 3.23
N ILE A 34 0.47 -4.68 2.24
CA ILE A 34 1.27 -3.87 1.29
C ILE A 34 0.36 -3.06 0.36
N THR A 35 -0.84 -3.57 0.03
CA THR A 35 -1.84 -2.81 -0.73
C THR A 35 -2.27 -1.55 0.03
N TRP A 36 -2.53 -1.64 1.33
CA TRP A 36 -2.86 -0.48 2.15
C TRP A 36 -1.70 0.51 2.25
N ILE A 37 -0.45 0.04 2.35
CA ILE A 37 0.72 0.93 2.34
C ILE A 37 0.84 1.67 0.99
N HIS A 38 0.66 0.98 -0.14
CA HIS A 38 0.66 1.64 -1.45
C HIS A 38 -0.51 2.62 -1.62
N ALA A 39 -1.70 2.27 -1.10
CA ALA A 39 -2.86 3.14 -1.11
C ALA A 39 -2.62 4.44 -0.32
N LEU A 40 -2.01 4.34 0.87
CA LEU A 40 -1.61 5.50 1.67
C LEU A 40 -0.57 6.36 0.95
N ASN A 41 0.42 5.73 0.32
CA ASN A 41 1.41 6.46 -0.47
C ASN A 41 0.75 7.24 -1.62
N TRP A 42 -0.21 6.62 -2.32
CA TRP A 42 -0.95 7.28 -3.39
C TRP A 42 -1.85 8.41 -2.87
N TRP A 43 -2.49 8.22 -1.73
CA TRP A 43 -3.29 9.24 -1.07
C TRP A 43 -2.47 10.46 -0.66
N ILE A 44 -1.25 10.27 -0.14
CA ILE A 44 -0.33 11.37 0.17
C ILE A 44 -0.06 12.21 -1.08
N ILE A 45 0.33 11.55 -2.18
CA ILE A 45 0.61 12.23 -3.46
C ILE A 45 -0.63 13.00 -3.93
N PHE A 46 -1.79 12.35 -3.88
CA PHE A 46 -3.05 12.95 -4.29
C PHE A 46 -3.40 14.22 -3.50
N ILE A 47 -3.24 14.19 -2.17
CA ILE A 47 -3.49 15.35 -1.32
C ILE A 47 -2.62 16.54 -1.73
N TRP A 48 -1.32 16.32 -1.94
CA TRP A 48 -0.42 17.40 -2.30
C TRP A 48 -0.71 17.94 -3.70
N LEU A 49 -1.01 17.07 -4.67
CA LEU A 49 -1.42 17.51 -6.01
C LEU A 49 -2.71 18.35 -5.97
N LYS A 50 -3.66 17.98 -5.12
CA LYS A 50 -4.88 18.75 -4.89
C LYS A 50 -4.59 20.09 -4.22
N TYR A 51 -3.74 20.10 -3.19
CA TYR A 51 -3.36 21.31 -2.46
C TYR A 51 -2.69 22.37 -3.37
N PHE A 52 -1.83 21.94 -4.29
CA PHE A 52 -1.16 22.83 -5.25
C PHE A 52 -1.99 23.11 -6.51
N ASP A 53 -3.26 22.70 -6.55
CA ASP A 53 -4.16 22.83 -7.70
C ASP A 53 -3.59 22.25 -9.02
N VAL A 54 -2.71 21.25 -8.91
CA VAL A 54 -2.15 20.52 -10.07
C VAL A 54 -3.15 19.49 -10.58
N LEU A 55 -3.90 18.87 -9.67
CA LEU A 55 -4.87 17.83 -10.00
C LEU A 55 -6.10 17.94 -9.10
N ASN A 56 -7.23 18.33 -9.67
CA ASN A 56 -8.48 18.52 -8.95
C ASN A 56 -9.52 17.47 -9.36
N ILE A 57 -9.22 16.20 -9.06
CA ILE A 57 -10.17 15.10 -9.30
C ILE A 57 -11.18 15.07 -8.16
N PRO A 58 -12.50 15.13 -8.46
CA PRO A 58 -13.51 15.00 -7.43
C PRO A 58 -13.42 13.61 -6.80
N LEU A 59 -13.34 13.58 -5.47
CA LEU A 59 -13.40 12.33 -4.72
C LEU A 59 -14.80 11.73 -4.89
N ILE A 60 -14.86 10.42 -5.13
CA ILE A 60 -16.12 9.68 -5.15
C ILE A 60 -16.77 9.83 -3.78
N THR A 61 -18.00 10.33 -3.76
CA THR A 61 -18.85 10.33 -2.58
C THR A 61 -19.72 9.08 -2.60
N ILE A 62 -19.80 8.40 -1.47
CA ILE A 62 -20.67 7.24 -1.27
C ILE A 62 -21.61 7.63 -0.15
N ASP A 63 -22.91 7.43 -0.34
CA ASP A 63 -23.92 7.71 0.67
C ASP A 63 -24.90 6.54 0.76
N VAL A 64 -24.33 5.35 0.95
CA VAL A 64 -25.08 4.08 0.99
C VAL A 64 -25.21 3.59 2.44
N PHE A 65 -24.23 3.88 3.28
CA PHE A 65 -24.21 3.48 4.68
C PHE A 65 -24.67 4.62 5.58
N ILE A 66 -25.30 4.29 6.71
CA ILE A 66 -25.75 5.27 7.72
C ILE A 66 -24.56 6.05 8.31
N SER A 67 -23.38 5.41 8.38
CA SER A 67 -22.19 6.03 8.92
C SER A 67 -21.35 6.69 7.83
N ASP A 68 -21.17 8.01 7.96
CA ASP A 68 -20.26 8.80 7.13
C ASP A 68 -18.81 8.29 7.18
N MET A 69 -18.38 7.75 8.32
CA MET A 69 -17.05 7.12 8.44
C MET A 69 -16.92 5.89 7.53
N ILE A 70 -17.94 5.03 7.47
CA ILE A 70 -17.95 3.85 6.61
C ILE A 70 -18.00 4.29 5.15
N ASN A 71 -18.85 5.26 4.81
CA ASN A 71 -18.92 5.84 3.47
C ASN A 71 -17.56 6.36 2.99
N LYS A 72 -16.86 7.16 3.82
CA LYS A 72 -15.52 7.68 3.52
C LYS A 72 -14.47 6.57 3.39
N PHE A 73 -14.53 5.56 4.25
CA PHE A 73 -13.62 4.40 4.18
C PHE A 73 -13.81 3.58 2.89
N VAL A 74 -15.05 3.34 2.48
CA VAL A 74 -15.36 2.62 1.23
C VAL A 74 -14.94 3.45 0.02
N ALA A 75 -15.20 4.77 0.03
CA ALA A 75 -14.76 5.68 -1.01
C ALA A 75 -13.22 5.66 -1.15
N PHE A 76 -12.51 5.74 -0.03
CA PHE A 76 -11.06 5.60 0.00
C PHE A 76 -10.60 4.26 -0.56
N THR A 77 -11.24 3.17 -0.15
CA THR A 77 -10.88 1.82 -0.59
C THR A 77 -11.03 1.68 -2.09
N ILE A 78 -12.12 2.18 -2.67
CA ILE A 78 -12.37 2.12 -4.11
C ILE A 78 -11.37 2.98 -4.89
N MET A 79 -11.11 4.21 -4.45
CA MET A 79 -10.24 5.13 -5.19
C MET A 79 -8.75 4.82 -5.04
N PHE A 80 -8.31 4.46 -3.83
CA PHE A 80 -6.90 4.34 -3.50
C PHE A 80 -6.46 2.89 -3.31
N ALA A 81 -7.22 2.03 -2.63
CA ALA A 81 -6.75 0.67 -2.35
C ALA A 81 -6.99 -0.30 -3.51
N LEU A 82 -8.16 -0.23 -4.16
CA LEU A 82 -8.57 -1.19 -5.19
C LEU A 82 -7.64 -1.20 -6.42
N PRO A 83 -7.21 -0.04 -6.99
CA PRO A 83 -6.26 -0.04 -8.09
C PRO A 83 -4.95 -0.74 -7.75
N PHE A 84 -4.41 -0.51 -6.53
CA PHE A 84 -3.21 -1.20 -6.08
C PHE A 84 -3.47 -2.66 -5.73
N GLY A 85 -4.66 -3.03 -5.28
CA GLY A 85 -5.04 -4.43 -5.09
C GLY A 85 -4.95 -5.19 -6.41
N VAL A 86 -5.51 -4.63 -7.49
CA VAL A 86 -5.43 -5.20 -8.84
C VAL A 86 -3.97 -5.28 -9.31
N LEU A 87 -3.22 -4.17 -9.22
CA LEU A 87 -1.82 -4.13 -9.63
C LEU A 87 -0.95 -5.13 -8.87
N ASN A 88 -1.04 -5.15 -7.54
CA ASN A 88 -0.27 -6.04 -6.68
C ASN A 88 -0.60 -7.51 -6.97
N TYR A 89 -1.87 -7.83 -7.22
CA TYR A 89 -2.27 -9.18 -7.58
C TYR A 89 -1.57 -9.62 -8.87
N PHE A 90 -1.68 -8.85 -9.96
CA PHE A 90 -1.09 -9.21 -11.26
C PHE A 90 0.44 -9.17 -11.28
N LEU A 91 1.05 -8.25 -10.55
CA LEU A 91 2.50 -8.08 -10.54
C LEU A 91 3.22 -9.08 -9.63
N VAL A 92 2.54 -9.59 -8.58
CA VAL A 92 3.19 -10.39 -7.54
C VAL A 92 2.59 -11.78 -7.40
N PHE A 93 1.27 -11.92 -7.31
CA PHE A 93 0.65 -13.19 -6.95
C PHE A 93 0.16 -14.01 -8.14
N TYR A 94 -0.23 -13.35 -9.24
CA TYR A 94 -0.70 -14.01 -10.46
C TYR A 94 0.34 -15.01 -10.97
N ASN A 95 -0.10 -16.22 -11.31
CA ASN A 95 0.76 -17.33 -11.74
C ASN A 95 1.97 -17.59 -10.81
N ASN A 96 1.79 -17.43 -9.50
CA ASN A 96 2.83 -17.63 -8.48
C ASN A 96 4.13 -16.85 -8.75
N ARG A 97 4.05 -15.67 -9.39
CA ARG A 97 5.22 -14.83 -9.70
C ARG A 97 6.06 -14.47 -8.48
N TYR A 98 5.47 -14.46 -7.29
CA TYR A 98 6.15 -14.21 -6.02
C TYR A 98 7.34 -15.16 -5.79
N GLU A 99 7.29 -16.40 -6.31
CA GLU A 99 8.39 -17.36 -6.19
C GLU A 99 9.62 -16.89 -6.96
N LYS A 100 9.41 -16.39 -8.19
CA LYS A 100 10.46 -15.80 -9.02
C LYS A 100 11.00 -14.51 -8.37
N ILE A 101 10.14 -13.72 -7.74
CA ILE A 101 10.54 -12.51 -7.01
C ILE A 101 11.46 -12.87 -5.85
N ILE A 102 11.05 -13.83 -5.01
CA ILE A 102 11.86 -14.29 -3.86
C ILE A 102 13.20 -14.85 -4.32
N GLN A 103 13.22 -15.67 -5.38
CA GLN A 103 14.47 -16.22 -5.90
C GLN A 103 15.42 -15.14 -6.40
N LYS A 104 14.90 -14.12 -7.12
CA LYS A 104 15.72 -13.03 -7.68
C LYS A 104 16.20 -12.03 -6.64
N TYR A 105 15.43 -11.80 -5.58
CA TYR A 105 15.69 -10.78 -4.56
C TYR A 105 15.89 -11.40 -3.16
N ARG A 106 16.42 -12.63 -3.09
CA ARG A 106 16.62 -13.37 -1.84
C ARG A 106 17.65 -12.73 -0.92
N ASP A 107 18.75 -12.25 -1.48
CA ASP A 107 19.94 -11.79 -0.73
C ASP A 107 19.87 -10.31 -0.35
N VAL A 108 18.65 -9.78 -0.25
CA VAL A 108 18.44 -8.39 0.13
C VAL A 108 18.67 -8.25 1.63
N LYS A 109 19.84 -7.73 2.02
CA LYS A 109 20.25 -7.57 3.43
C LYS A 109 19.48 -6.50 4.21
N LEU A 110 18.87 -5.54 3.51
CA LEU A 110 18.17 -4.42 4.13
C LEU A 110 16.68 -4.75 4.31
N ARG A 111 16.10 -4.29 5.43
CA ARG A 111 14.68 -4.49 5.77
C ARG A 111 13.78 -3.50 5.02
N TYR A 112 13.65 -3.64 3.70
CA TYR A 112 12.91 -2.71 2.85
C TYR A 112 11.43 -2.59 3.22
N ALA A 113 10.75 -3.69 3.51
CA ALA A 113 9.32 -3.69 3.79
C ALA A 113 8.96 -2.88 5.06
N PRO A 114 9.59 -3.08 6.23
CA PRO A 114 9.28 -2.29 7.41
C PRO A 114 9.76 -0.84 7.29
N ILE A 115 10.94 -0.59 6.67
CA ILE A 115 11.42 0.78 6.46
C ILE A 115 10.41 1.55 5.61
N TYR A 116 10.05 1.00 4.45
CA TYR A 116 9.08 1.64 3.55
C TYR A 116 7.74 1.87 4.24
N SER A 117 7.19 0.85 4.90
CA SER A 117 5.87 0.94 5.52
C SER A 117 5.84 1.97 6.67
N PHE A 118 6.90 2.05 7.47
CA PHE A 118 7.02 3.03 8.55
C PHE A 118 7.18 4.45 8.00
N THR A 119 7.99 4.63 6.95
CA THR A 119 8.13 5.92 6.26
C THR A 119 6.79 6.41 5.72
N ILE A 120 6.03 5.54 5.04
CA ILE A 120 4.71 5.91 4.51
C ILE A 120 3.71 6.22 5.63
N ALA A 121 3.72 5.46 6.73
CA ALA A 121 2.83 5.72 7.86
C ALA A 121 3.10 7.09 8.51
N ILE A 122 4.37 7.43 8.76
CA ILE A 122 4.76 8.75 9.28
C ILE A 122 4.37 9.84 8.28
N LEU A 123 4.69 9.65 7.00
CA LEU A 123 4.42 10.66 5.98
C LEU A 123 2.92 10.90 5.81
N ALA A 124 2.08 9.85 5.90
CA ALA A 124 0.63 9.97 5.88
C ALA A 124 0.13 10.79 7.08
N PHE A 125 0.64 10.50 8.28
CA PHE A 125 0.27 11.22 9.49
C PHE A 125 0.65 12.71 9.42
N VAL A 126 1.89 13.01 9.02
CA VAL A 126 2.37 14.39 8.84
C VAL A 126 1.58 15.10 7.75
N THR A 127 1.30 14.43 6.63
CA THR A 127 0.49 14.99 5.53
C THR A 127 -0.92 15.34 6.00
N ALA A 128 -1.57 14.47 6.77
CA ALA A 128 -2.91 14.71 7.30
C ALA A 128 -2.95 15.97 8.19
N ILE A 129 -1.97 16.11 9.09
CA ILE A 129 -1.86 17.27 9.99
C ILE A 129 -1.60 18.54 9.19
N LEU A 130 -0.59 18.54 8.33
CA LEU A 130 -0.21 19.74 7.56
C LEU A 130 -1.36 20.19 6.66
N TYR A 131 -1.97 19.26 5.92
CA TYR A 131 -3.10 19.59 5.06
C TYR A 131 -4.26 20.18 5.88
N GLY A 132 -4.61 19.57 7.01
CA GLY A 132 -5.68 20.07 7.88
C GLY A 132 -5.39 21.42 8.55
N ILE A 133 -4.13 21.85 8.66
CA ILE A 133 -3.75 23.18 9.16
C ILE A 133 -3.78 24.21 8.03
N LEU A 134 -3.42 23.81 6.81
CA LEU A 134 -3.26 24.70 5.66
C LEU A 134 -4.57 24.95 4.88
N THR A 135 -5.62 24.15 5.12
CA THR A 135 -6.96 24.30 4.50
C THR A 135 -8.03 24.52 5.55
#